data_AF-A0AA39HTV2-F1
#
_entry.id   AF-A0AA39HTV2-F1
#
_cell.length_a   1.000
_cell.length_b   1.000
_cell.length_c   1.000
_cell.angle_alpha   90.00
_cell.angle_beta   90.00
_cell.angle_gamma   90.00
#
_symmetry.space_group_name_H-M   'P 1'
#
loop_
_entity.id
_entity.type
_entity.pdbx_description
1 polymer ?
#
loop_
_entity_poly.entity_id
_entity_poly.type
_entity_poly.pdbx_seq_one_letter_code
_entity_poly.pdbx_strand_id
1 'polypeptide(L)'
;MATSVPFLLLLSVIHTSLGCSCVESSEKEMFCNADWVGLFKILEKPPRDDNRTLEYRAGIVKMFKSSNSSLTNGLRVSLETSVSAGLCGIEWLQTGKLYLLSGKVDGRVLKTSLCGQLFLEEWQKVPKRVKVQLKHRNYNSCASSTKRPSL
;
A
#
# COMPACT_ATOMS: atom_id res chain seq x y z
N MET A 1 29.64 3.59 -58.22
CA MET A 1 28.91 2.58 -57.43
C MET A 1 28.50 3.26 -56.13
N ALA A 2 27.24 3.68 -56.04
CA ALA A 2 26.71 4.40 -54.88
C ALA A 2 26.22 3.39 -53.84
N THR A 3 26.87 3.32 -52.69
CA THR A 3 26.44 2.51 -51.56
C THR A 3 25.32 3.25 -50.84
N SER A 4 24.11 2.71 -50.89
CA SER A 4 22.94 3.22 -50.16
C SER A 4 23.18 3.13 -48.65
N VAL A 5 23.14 4.27 -47.98
CA VAL A 5 23.12 4.34 -46.51
C VAL A 5 21.76 3.79 -46.07
N PRO A 6 21.69 2.72 -45.24
CA PRO A 6 20.42 2.20 -44.79
C PRO A 6 19.81 3.24 -43.85
N PHE A 7 18.63 3.71 -44.22
CA PHE A 7 17.76 4.54 -43.39
C PHE A 7 17.37 3.70 -42.17
N LEU A 8 18.19 3.79 -41.11
CA LEU A 8 17.97 3.23 -39.79
C LEU A 8 16.74 3.94 -39.19
N LEU A 9 15.56 3.42 -39.52
CA LEU A 9 14.30 3.72 -38.86
C LEU A 9 14.43 3.35 -37.38
N LEU A 10 14.80 4.33 -36.57
CA LEU A 10 14.61 4.34 -35.13
C LEU A 10 13.10 4.27 -34.85
N LEU A 11 12.58 3.04 -34.82
CA LEU A 11 11.28 2.72 -34.23
C LEU A 11 11.38 3.02 -32.74
N SER A 12 11.02 4.24 -32.35
CA SER A 12 10.81 4.63 -30.97
C SER A 12 9.61 3.86 -30.43
N VAL A 13 9.88 2.74 -29.73
CA VAL A 13 8.84 2.02 -29.00
C VAL A 13 8.39 2.91 -27.85
N ILE A 14 7.29 3.65 -28.06
CA ILE A 14 6.59 4.36 -26.99
C ILE A 14 5.93 3.28 -26.13
N HIS A 15 6.67 2.71 -25.19
CA HIS A 15 6.07 1.89 -24.14
C HIS A 15 5.22 2.84 -23.29
N THR A 16 3.91 2.80 -23.48
CA THR A 16 2.99 3.33 -22.48
C THR A 16 3.13 2.45 -21.25
N SER A 17 3.99 2.85 -20.30
CA SER A 17 4.07 2.15 -19.03
C SER A 17 2.74 2.39 -18.32
N LEU A 18 1.88 1.37 -18.25
CA LEU A 18 0.79 1.34 -17.27
C LEU A 18 1.44 1.24 -15.88
N GLY A 19 1.78 2.41 -15.34
CA GLY A 19 2.33 2.58 -14.00
C GLY A 19 1.22 2.93 -13.01
N CYS A 20 1.46 2.57 -11.75
CA CYS A 20 0.64 3.08 -10.65
C CYS A 20 1.01 4.55 -10.39
N SER A 21 0.03 5.45 -10.50
CA SER A 21 0.16 6.86 -10.14
C SER A 21 -0.74 7.16 -8.95
N CYS A 22 -0.15 7.63 -7.86
CA CYS A 22 -0.88 7.98 -6.65
C CYS A 22 -1.07 9.49 -6.53
N VAL A 23 -2.19 9.90 -5.94
CA VAL A 23 -2.39 11.29 -5.54
C VAL A 23 -1.47 11.60 -4.37
N GLU A 24 -0.71 12.69 -4.46
CA GLU A 24 0.11 13.17 -3.35
C GLU A 24 -0.80 13.64 -2.21
N SER A 25 -0.50 13.19 -0.99
CA SER A 25 -1.30 13.50 0.20
C SER A 25 -0.39 13.54 1.43
N SER A 26 -0.75 14.35 2.41
CA SER A 26 -0.04 14.36 3.69
C SER A 26 -0.26 13.05 4.45
N GLU A 27 0.64 12.72 5.36
CA GLU A 27 0.52 11.54 6.23
C GLU A 27 -0.78 11.55 7.05
N LYS A 28 -1.21 12.75 7.46
CA LYS A 28 -2.47 12.94 8.17
C LYS A 28 -3.65 12.63 7.28
N GLU A 29 -3.67 13.12 6.04
CA GLU A 29 -4.75 12.79 5.08
C GLU A 29 -4.77 11.30 4.76
N MET A 30 -3.62 10.67 4.55
CA MET A 30 -3.53 9.22 4.33
C MET A 30 -4.06 8.43 5.52
N PHE A 31 -3.67 8.81 6.74
CA PHE A 31 -4.22 8.23 7.97
C PHE A 31 -5.74 8.42 8.07
N CYS A 32 -6.25 9.60 7.73
CA CYS A 32 -7.67 9.92 7.82
C CYS A 32 -8.50 9.19 6.76
N ASN A 33 -7.97 9.04 5.56
CA ASN A 33 -8.65 8.37 4.46
C ASN A 33 -8.58 6.85 4.57
N ALA A 34 -7.65 6.27 5.33
CA ALA A 34 -7.59 4.83 5.55
C ALA A 34 -8.69 4.34 6.52
N ASP A 35 -9.24 3.16 6.29
CA ASP A 35 -10.19 2.54 7.22
C ASP A 35 -9.45 1.86 8.39
N TRP A 36 -8.24 1.37 8.11
CA TRP A 36 -7.34 0.80 9.10
C TRP A 36 -5.91 1.27 8.88
N VAL A 37 -5.15 1.38 9.98
CA VAL A 37 -3.71 1.68 10.01
C VAL A 37 -3.10 0.85 11.11
N GLY A 38 -2.12 0.01 10.78
CA GLY A 38 -1.54 -0.94 11.73
C GLY A 38 -0.10 -1.31 11.41
N LEU A 39 0.56 -1.85 12.43
CA LEU A 39 1.84 -2.53 12.32
C LEU A 39 1.56 -4.03 12.17
N PHE A 40 2.02 -4.60 11.07
CA PHE A 40 1.79 -5.99 10.72
C PHE A 40 3.10 -6.75 10.63
N LYS A 41 3.12 -7.98 11.15
CA LYS A 41 4.18 -8.96 10.85
C LYS A 41 3.67 -9.90 9.78
N ILE A 42 4.37 -9.98 8.65
CA ILE A 42 4.01 -10.93 7.59
C ILE A 42 4.40 -12.33 8.05
N LEU A 43 3.44 -13.25 8.04
CA LEU A 43 3.62 -14.62 8.51
C LEU A 43 3.82 -15.56 7.33
N GLU A 44 3.01 -15.39 6.28
CA GLU A 44 3.05 -16.24 5.10
C GLU A 44 2.69 -15.41 3.87
N LYS A 45 3.32 -15.77 2.74
CA LYS A 45 2.94 -15.34 1.40
C LYS A 45 2.53 -16.59 0.65
N PRO A 46 1.24 -16.94 0.63
CA PRO A 46 0.76 -18.06 -0.16
C PRO A 46 1.22 -17.94 -1.62
N PRO A 47 1.42 -19.07 -2.33
CA PRO A 47 1.67 -19.03 -3.76
C PRO A 47 0.52 -18.29 -4.47
N ARG A 48 0.85 -17.59 -5.56
CA ARG A 48 -0.16 -16.89 -6.37
C ARG A 48 -1.14 -17.93 -6.89
N ASP A 49 -2.39 -17.83 -6.46
CA ASP A 49 -3.50 -18.43 -7.18
C ASP A 49 -3.78 -17.57 -8.42
N ASP A 50 -4.35 -18.13 -9.49
CA ASP A 50 -4.53 -17.52 -10.83
C ASP A 50 -5.39 -16.21 -10.85
N ASN A 51 -5.69 -15.67 -9.67
CA ASN A 51 -6.45 -14.46 -9.42
C ASN A 51 -5.64 -13.18 -9.57
N ARG A 52 -6.37 -12.07 -9.78
CA ARG A 52 -5.84 -10.71 -9.91
C ARG A 52 -5.34 -10.08 -8.59
N THR A 53 -5.32 -10.82 -7.49
CA THR A 53 -4.92 -10.35 -6.15
C THR A 53 -3.80 -11.19 -5.54
N LEU A 54 -2.91 -10.55 -4.79
CA LEU A 54 -1.97 -11.20 -3.88
C LEU A 54 -2.57 -11.20 -2.49
N GLU A 55 -2.41 -12.33 -1.81
CA GLU A 55 -2.75 -12.49 -0.41
C GLU A 55 -1.49 -12.56 0.45
N TYR A 56 -1.52 -11.92 1.62
CA TYR A 56 -0.54 -12.11 2.69
C TYR A 56 -1.26 -12.45 3.98
N ARG A 57 -0.82 -13.51 4.65
CA ARG A 57 -1.26 -13.78 6.03
C ARG A 57 -0.37 -13.00 6.97
N ALA A 58 -0.97 -12.15 7.80
CA ALA A 58 -0.26 -11.26 8.69
C ALA A 58 -0.81 -11.32 10.11
N GLY A 59 0.07 -11.11 11.09
CA GLY A 59 -0.31 -10.87 12.48
C GLY A 59 -0.37 -9.38 12.76
N ILE A 60 -1.47 -8.90 13.36
CA ILE A 60 -1.59 -7.53 13.84
C ILE A 60 -0.71 -7.36 15.07
N VAL A 61 0.41 -6.65 14.95
CA VAL A 61 1.28 -6.36 16.11
C VAL A 61 0.72 -5.18 16.89
N LYS A 62 0.26 -4.14 16.18
CA LYS A 62 -0.37 -2.98 16.79
C LYS A 62 -1.34 -2.31 15.84
N MET A 63 -2.60 -2.15 16.24
CA MET A 63 -3.56 -1.34 15.50
C MET A 63 -3.53 0.11 15.99
N PHE A 64 -3.34 1.06 15.06
CA PHE A 64 -3.37 2.50 15.35
C PHE A 64 -4.72 3.13 15.00
N LYS A 65 -5.38 2.62 13.95
CA LYS A 65 -6.72 2.99 13.52
C LYS A 65 -7.44 1.76 13.01
N SER A 66 -8.73 1.63 13.32
CA SER A 66 -9.61 0.67 12.68
C SER A 66 -11.04 1.18 12.71
N SER A 67 -11.76 1.06 11.60
CA SER A 67 -13.22 1.23 11.53
C SER A 67 -13.97 -0.01 12.04
N ASN A 68 -13.29 -1.15 12.17
CA ASN A 68 -13.84 -2.41 12.66
C ASN A 68 -13.22 -2.77 14.02
N SER A 69 -14.04 -2.79 15.08
CA SER A 69 -13.60 -3.09 16.45
C SER A 69 -13.05 -4.51 16.64
N SER A 70 -13.32 -5.43 15.70
CA SER A 70 -12.82 -6.80 15.75
C SER A 70 -11.32 -6.90 15.42
N LEU A 71 -10.74 -5.90 14.75
CA LEU A 71 -9.31 -5.89 14.39
C LEU A 71 -8.45 -5.49 15.58
N THR A 72 -8.07 -6.48 16.38
CA THR A 72 -7.31 -6.30 17.63
C THR A 72 -5.89 -6.85 17.51
N ASN A 73 -5.01 -6.43 18.43
CA ASN A 73 -3.62 -6.89 18.47
C ASN A 73 -3.55 -8.41 18.71
N GLY A 74 -2.61 -9.08 18.06
CA GLY A 74 -2.41 -10.53 18.12
C GLY A 74 -3.26 -11.33 17.13
N LEU A 75 -4.30 -10.72 16.54
CA LEU A 75 -5.15 -11.40 15.57
C LEU A 75 -4.39 -11.66 14.26
N ARG A 76 -4.60 -12.85 13.68
CA ARG A 76 -4.15 -13.19 12.33
C ARG A 76 -5.21 -12.78 11.32
N VAL A 77 -4.78 -12.09 10.26
CA VAL A 77 -5.65 -11.57 9.20
C VAL A 77 -5.07 -11.87 7.83
N SER A 78 -5.93 -11.82 6.84
CA SER A 78 -5.56 -11.83 5.43
C SER A 78 -5.51 -10.39 4.92
N LEU A 79 -4.39 -10.03 4.29
CA LEU A 79 -4.19 -8.77 3.59
C LEU A 79 -4.21 -9.03 2.09
N GLU A 80 -5.06 -8.32 1.37
CA GLU A 80 -5.14 -8.43 -0.09
C GLU A 80 -4.59 -7.17 -0.77
N THR A 81 -3.89 -7.36 -1.88
CA THR A 81 -3.41 -6.28 -2.74
C THR A 81 -3.43 -6.71 -4.20
N SER A 82 -3.29 -5.79 -5.15
CA SER A 82 -3.23 -6.14 -6.57
C SER A 82 -2.00 -7.01 -6.89
N VAL A 83 -2.08 -7.83 -7.95
CA VAL A 83 -0.97 -8.73 -8.38
C VAL A 83 0.30 -8.05 -8.82
N SER A 84 0.24 -6.81 -9.29
CA SER A 84 1.37 -6.12 -9.88
C SER A 84 1.52 -4.71 -9.35
N ALA A 85 2.76 -4.24 -9.28
CA ALA A 85 3.06 -2.86 -8.92
C ALA A 85 2.39 -1.83 -9.85
N GLY A 86 2.22 -2.16 -11.15
CA GLY A 86 1.50 -1.32 -12.12
C GLY A 86 0.03 -1.10 -11.78
N LEU A 87 -0.60 -2.03 -11.04
CA LEU A 87 -1.97 -1.91 -10.50
C LEU A 87 -1.99 -1.48 -9.03
N CYS A 88 -0.92 -0.81 -8.59
CA CYS A 88 -0.71 -0.37 -7.21
C CYS A 88 -0.63 -1.53 -6.19
N GLY A 89 -0.22 -2.70 -6.64
CA GLY A 89 0.00 -3.87 -5.78
C GLY A 89 1.27 -3.79 -4.96
N ILE A 90 1.24 -4.30 -3.73
CA ILE A 90 2.42 -4.40 -2.87
C ILE A 90 2.99 -5.83 -2.94
N GLU A 91 3.89 -6.09 -3.89
CA GLU A 91 4.44 -7.44 -4.11
C GLU A 91 5.72 -7.76 -3.32
N TRP A 92 6.33 -6.74 -2.71
CA TRP A 92 7.66 -6.80 -2.10
C TRP A 92 7.67 -7.10 -0.58
N LEU A 93 6.50 -7.36 0.02
CA LEU A 93 6.41 -7.72 1.45
C LEU A 93 7.08 -9.09 1.71
N GLN A 94 7.90 -9.15 2.76
CA GLN A 94 8.68 -10.34 3.10
C GLN A 94 8.20 -10.99 4.39
N THR A 95 8.16 -12.32 4.41
CA THR A 95 7.86 -13.12 5.61
C THR A 95 8.81 -12.78 6.76
N GLY A 96 8.26 -12.69 7.97
CA GLY A 96 8.99 -12.39 9.20
C GLY A 96 9.23 -10.90 9.46
N LYS A 97 9.06 -10.04 8.44
CA LYS A 97 9.28 -8.60 8.54
C LYS A 97 8.06 -7.86 9.05
N LEU A 98 8.30 -6.68 9.63
CA LEU A 98 7.27 -5.78 10.15
C LEU A 98 7.08 -4.58 9.26
N TYR A 99 5.83 -4.24 8.94
CA TYR A 99 5.50 -3.11 8.08
C TYR A 99 4.39 -2.26 8.70
N LEU A 100 4.53 -0.94 8.58
CA LEU A 100 3.42 -0.02 8.81
C LEU A 100 2.57 -0.02 7.55
N LEU A 101 1.36 -0.55 7.64
CA LEU A 101 0.44 -0.63 6.51
C LEU A 101 -0.86 0.09 6.85
N SER A 102 -1.49 0.62 5.82
CA SER A 102 -2.83 1.20 5.87
C SER A 102 -3.66 0.73 4.69
N GLY A 103 -4.98 0.87 4.80
CA GLY A 103 -5.82 0.41 3.70
C GLY A 103 -7.30 0.56 3.95
N LYS A 104 -8.05 -0.21 3.16
CA LYS A 104 -9.50 -0.22 3.14
C LYS A 104 -10.06 -1.54 3.64
N VAL A 105 -11.27 -1.50 4.17
CA VAL A 105 -12.04 -2.70 4.50
C VAL A 105 -13.05 -2.93 3.39
N ASP A 106 -13.03 -4.11 2.79
CA ASP A 106 -14.07 -4.56 1.87
C ASP A 106 -14.73 -5.82 2.43
N GLY A 107 -15.90 -5.66 3.04
CA GLY A 107 -16.55 -6.71 3.82
C GLY A 107 -15.67 -7.19 4.99
N ARG A 108 -15.11 -8.39 4.88
CA ARG A 108 -14.20 -8.98 5.89
C ARG A 108 -12.72 -8.92 5.49
N VAL A 109 -12.42 -8.40 4.30
CA VAL A 109 -11.08 -8.38 3.71
C VAL A 109 -10.40 -7.05 4.00
N LEU A 110 -9.13 -7.11 4.39
CA LEU A 110 -8.28 -5.92 4.52
C LEU A 110 -7.50 -5.71 3.22
N LYS A 111 -7.91 -4.72 2.45
CA LYS A 111 -7.25 -4.35 1.19
C LYS A 111 -6.18 -3.29 1.42
N THR A 112 -5.01 -3.49 0.83
CA THR A 112 -3.87 -2.57 0.87
C THR A 112 -3.34 -2.33 -0.54
N SER A 113 -2.75 -1.16 -0.79
CA SER A 113 -2.16 -0.80 -2.08
C SER A 113 -0.97 0.14 -1.89
N LEU A 114 -0.16 0.36 -2.92
CA LEU A 114 0.96 1.32 -2.89
C LEU A 114 0.47 2.74 -2.57
N CYS A 115 -0.75 3.09 -3.01
CA CYS A 115 -1.33 4.40 -2.75
C CYS A 115 -1.98 4.47 -1.37
N GLY A 116 -1.91 5.66 -0.74
CA GLY A 116 -2.53 5.87 0.57
C GLY A 116 -1.80 5.20 1.74
N GLN A 117 -0.55 4.75 1.52
CA GLN A 117 0.34 4.30 2.59
C GLN A 117 0.99 5.49 3.27
N LEU A 118 0.94 5.53 4.60
CA LEU A 118 1.65 6.56 5.36
C LEU A 118 3.17 6.53 5.11
N PHE A 119 3.72 5.33 4.94
CA PHE A 119 5.14 5.12 4.68
C PHE A 119 5.36 3.74 4.03
N LEU A 120 6.04 3.69 2.89
CA LEU A 120 6.26 2.47 2.10
C LEU A 120 7.57 1.75 2.45
N GLU A 121 7.79 1.42 3.72
CA GLU A 121 9.02 0.73 4.15
C GLU A 121 8.80 -0.23 5.34
N GLU A 122 9.79 -1.08 5.60
CA GLU A 122 9.89 -1.85 6.85
C GLU A 122 9.84 -0.92 8.08
N TRP A 123 9.15 -1.37 9.13
CA TRP A 123 8.92 -0.60 10.36
C TRP A 123 10.20 0.00 10.96
N GLN A 124 11.34 -0.68 10.84
CA GLN A 124 12.62 -0.15 11.31
C GLN A 124 13.00 1.16 10.63
N LYS A 125 12.76 1.27 9.32
CA LYS A 125 13.07 2.44 8.49
C LYS A 125 12.03 3.55 8.60
N VAL A 126 10.85 3.28 9.15
CA VAL A 126 9.82 4.31 9.38
C VAL A 126 10.40 5.44 10.27
N PRO A 127 10.32 6.72 9.85
CA PRO A 127 10.91 7.84 10.58
C PRO A 127 10.38 7.95 12.01
N LYS A 128 11.26 8.32 12.95
CA LYS A 128 10.90 8.52 14.37
C LYS A 128 9.71 9.46 14.54
N ARG A 129 9.64 10.53 13.72
CA ARG A 129 8.50 11.47 13.71
C ARG A 129 7.15 10.77 13.49
N VAL A 130 7.03 9.90 12.49
CA VAL A 130 5.79 9.15 12.19
C VAL A 130 5.44 8.23 13.36
N LYS A 131 6.44 7.52 13.90
CA LYS A 131 6.26 6.63 15.06
C LYS A 131 5.73 7.38 16.28
N VAL A 132 6.24 8.57 16.56
CA VAL A 132 5.77 9.43 17.67
C VAL A 132 4.35 9.91 17.44
N GLN A 133 4.03 10.41 16.24
CA GLN A 133 2.68 10.87 15.90
C GLN A 133 1.64 9.74 16.03
N LEU A 134 1.97 8.53 15.58
CA LEU A 134 1.14 7.33 15.77
C LEU A 134 1.02 6.92 17.24
N LYS A 135 2.12 6.95 18.01
CA LYS A 135 2.13 6.59 19.44
C LYS A 135 1.26 7.53 20.27
N HIS A 136 1.33 8.83 19.99
CA HIS A 136 0.58 9.86 20.70
C HIS A 136 -0.82 10.09 20.13
N ARG A 137 -1.24 9.30 19.13
CA ARG A 137 -2.56 9.41 18.48
C ARG A 137 -2.82 10.79 17.86
N ASN A 138 -1.77 11.50 17.46
CA ASN A 138 -1.89 12.85 16.93
C ASN A 138 -2.57 12.90 15.55
N TYR A 139 -2.52 11.80 14.79
CA TYR A 139 -3.26 11.69 13.53
C TYR A 139 -4.77 11.44 13.74
N ASN A 140 -5.24 11.13 14.95
CA ASN A 140 -6.64 10.74 15.19
C ASN A 140 -7.63 11.89 14.97
N SER A 141 -7.18 13.14 15.11
CA SER A 141 -8.01 14.32 14.84
C SER A 141 -8.07 14.58 13.33
N CYS A 142 -8.91 13.81 12.65
CA CYS A 142 -9.28 14.09 11.27
C CYS A 142 -10.27 15.25 11.26
N ALA A 143 -9.84 16.41 10.76
CA ALA A 143 -10.80 17.42 10.37
C ALA A 143 -11.73 16.78 9.33
N SER A 144 -13.03 17.08 9.40
CA SER A 144 -13.98 16.68 8.37
C SER A 144 -13.68 17.47 7.09
N SER A 145 -12.59 17.13 6.41
CA SER A 145 -12.24 17.71 5.13
C SER A 145 -13.32 17.25 4.15
N THR A 146 -14.15 18.20 3.74
CA THR A 146 -15.13 18.10 2.66
C THR A 146 -14.60 17.18 1.57
N LYS A 147 -15.33 16.10 1.26
CA LYS A 147 -14.97 15.14 0.21
C LYS A 147 -14.52 15.92 -1.03
N ARG A 148 -13.25 15.80 -1.40
CA ARG A 148 -12.78 16.33 -2.68
C ARG A 148 -13.49 15.51 -3.77
N PRO A 149 -14.23 16.13 -4.71
CA PRO A 149 -14.90 15.37 -5.77
C PRO A 149 -13.85 14.62 -6.57
N SER A 150 -14.08 13.32 -6.78
CA SER A 150 -13.37 12.53 -7.78
C SER A 150 -13.67 13.13 -9.16
N LEU A 151 -12.63 13.59 -9.86
CA LEU A 151 -12.64 13.95 -11.29
C LEU A 151 -12.82 12.69 -12.14
#